data_AF-A0A7V1LL77-F1
#
_entry.id   AF-A0A7V1LL77-F1
#
_cell.length_a   1.000
_cell.length_b   1.000
_cell.length_c   1.000
_cell.angle_alpha   90.00
_cell.angle_beta   90.00
_cell.angle_gamma   90.00
#
_symmetry.space_group_name_H-M   'P 1'
#
loop_
_entity.id
_entity.type
_entity.pdbx_description
1 polymer ?
#
loop_
_entity_poly.entity_id
_entity_poly.type
_entity_poly.pdbx_seq_one_letter_code
_entity_poly.pdbx_strand_id
1 'polypeptide(L)'
;MTKERFQKIVAMLQRRQPDLTVIMEGVHKPHNLAAIARSCDAVGVSDIHAITPKKELGIKKGVAMGSNRWLDMHLHPTTEEIALSLKKEGYQIIAADFNDRAQDYRRVDYTRPTALVVGQELFGVSETTLALADQSIYIPMKGMVQSLNVSVATAIVLYEAHNQREQGGMYERCPWDRETFRKILFEKCYPDEAKKYKKRGEPYPELDENGHIIDPSLGNFSKRGYP
;
A
#
# COMPACT_ATOMS: atom_id res chain seq x y z
N MET A 1 -20.71 4.87 -14.02
CA MET A 1 -20.17 3.69 -13.30
C MET A 1 -21.09 2.52 -13.61
N THR A 2 -20.61 1.28 -13.78
CA THR A 2 -21.52 0.12 -13.85
C THR A 2 -21.61 -0.55 -12.49
N LYS A 3 -22.70 -1.27 -12.24
CA LYS A 3 -22.90 -2.02 -10.99
C LYS A 3 -21.78 -3.04 -10.75
N GLU A 4 -21.34 -3.78 -11.77
CA GLU A 4 -20.27 -4.78 -11.59
C GLU A 4 -18.95 -4.10 -11.22
N ARG A 5 -18.65 -2.94 -11.82
CA ARG A 5 -17.44 -2.19 -11.49
C ARG A 5 -17.50 -1.63 -10.07
N PHE A 6 -18.66 -1.12 -9.63
CA PHE A 6 -18.85 -0.67 -8.25
C PHE A 6 -18.63 -1.81 -7.25
N GLN A 7 -19.26 -2.96 -7.48
CA GLN A 7 -19.11 -4.16 -6.63
C GLN A 7 -17.66 -4.64 -6.56
N LYS A 8 -16.92 -4.60 -7.68
CA LYS A 8 -15.48 -4.92 -7.68
C LYS A 8 -14.66 -3.97 -6.81
N ILE A 9 -14.97 -2.67 -6.83
CA ILE A 9 -14.29 -1.67 -5.99
C ILE A 9 -14.61 -1.92 -4.52
N VAL A 10 -15.88 -2.14 -4.18
CA VAL A 10 -16.31 -2.47 -2.81
C VAL A 10 -15.59 -3.73 -2.30
N ALA A 11 -15.61 -4.81 -3.07
CA ALA A 11 -14.99 -6.08 -2.70
C ALA A 11 -13.46 -5.98 -2.61
N MET A 12 -12.83 -5.09 -3.39
CA MET A 12 -11.41 -4.80 -3.26
C MET A 12 -11.12 -4.03 -1.96
N LEU A 13 -11.88 -2.98 -1.65
CA LEU A 13 -11.67 -2.15 -0.45
C LEU A 13 -11.87 -2.94 0.85
N GLN A 14 -12.84 -3.87 0.86
CA GLN A 14 -13.10 -4.75 2.01
C GLN A 14 -11.92 -5.69 2.32
N ARG A 15 -11.06 -5.98 1.33
CA ARG A 15 -9.91 -6.88 1.48
C ARG A 15 -8.59 -6.15 1.62
N ARG A 16 -8.61 -4.82 1.72
CA ARG A 16 -7.37 -4.05 1.93
C ARG A 16 -6.73 -4.36 3.29
N GLN A 17 -5.43 -4.17 3.35
CA GLN A 17 -4.57 -4.40 4.50
C GLN A 17 -3.82 -3.07 4.74
N PRO A 18 -4.48 -2.04 5.30
CA PRO A 18 -3.86 -0.72 5.49
C PRO A 18 -2.63 -0.73 6.39
N ASP A 19 -2.50 -1.74 7.22
CA ASP A 19 -1.38 -1.97 8.14
C ASP A 19 -0.23 -2.78 7.51
N LEU A 20 -0.28 -3.06 6.21
CA LEU A 20 0.83 -3.63 5.44
C LEU A 20 1.27 -2.63 4.38
N THR A 21 2.55 -2.26 4.37
CA THR A 21 3.08 -1.27 3.43
C THR A 21 4.49 -1.60 2.95
N VAL A 22 4.92 -0.94 1.86
CA VAL A 22 6.26 -1.06 1.29
C VAL A 22 6.92 0.30 1.19
N ILE A 23 8.16 0.41 1.66
CA ILE A 23 9.04 1.56 1.49
C ILE A 23 10.12 1.21 0.47
N MET A 24 10.12 1.91 -0.66
CA MET A 24 11.10 1.75 -1.73
C MET A 24 12.21 2.79 -1.56
N GLU A 25 13.36 2.34 -1.08
CA GLU A 25 14.57 3.14 -0.92
C GLU A 25 15.46 3.00 -2.18
N GLY A 26 15.51 4.04 -3.00
CA GLY A 26 16.39 4.07 -4.17
C GLY A 26 15.99 3.13 -5.32
N VAL A 27 14.75 2.63 -5.36
CA VAL A 27 14.24 1.89 -6.52
C VAL A 27 13.93 2.86 -7.65
N HIS A 28 14.83 2.95 -8.64
CA HIS A 28 14.72 3.96 -9.70
C HIS A 28 14.18 3.42 -11.03
N LYS A 29 14.23 2.10 -11.25
CA LYS A 29 13.81 1.50 -12.52
C LYS A 29 12.27 1.48 -12.63
N PRO A 30 11.67 2.14 -13.63
CA PRO A 30 10.20 2.22 -13.75
C PRO A 30 9.49 0.87 -13.80
N HIS A 31 10.11 -0.14 -14.42
CA HIS A 31 9.54 -1.49 -14.46
C HIS A 31 9.50 -2.17 -13.09
N ASN A 32 10.50 -1.94 -12.23
CA ASN A 32 10.50 -2.47 -10.86
C ASN A 32 9.44 -1.76 -10.02
N LEU A 33 9.31 -0.44 -10.11
CA LEU A 33 8.26 0.32 -9.44
C LEU A 33 6.86 -0.17 -9.85
N ALA A 34 6.62 -0.36 -11.14
CA ALA A 34 5.33 -0.85 -11.64
C ALA A 34 5.03 -2.28 -11.17
N ALA A 35 6.03 -3.18 -11.17
CA ALA A 35 5.88 -4.55 -10.72
C ALA A 35 5.65 -4.66 -9.20
N ILE A 36 6.35 -3.83 -8.40
CA ILE A 36 6.13 -3.72 -6.95
C ILE A 36 4.73 -3.20 -6.67
N ALA A 37 4.31 -2.10 -7.29
CA ALA A 37 2.97 -1.55 -7.12
C ALA A 37 1.89 -2.58 -7.52
N ARG A 38 2.10 -3.34 -8.60
CA ARG A 38 1.17 -4.42 -8.98
C ARG A 38 1.10 -5.54 -7.92
N SER A 39 2.23 -5.89 -7.32
CA SER A 39 2.29 -6.90 -6.27
C SER A 39 1.60 -6.41 -4.99
N CYS A 40 1.82 -5.15 -4.61
CA CYS A 40 1.13 -4.48 -3.49
C CYS A 40 -0.39 -4.50 -3.67
N ASP A 41 -0.90 -4.10 -4.84
CA ASP A 41 -2.34 -4.09 -5.15
C ASP A 41 -2.94 -5.50 -5.04
N ALA A 42 -2.21 -6.51 -5.53
CA ALA A 42 -2.64 -7.90 -5.52
C ALA A 42 -2.78 -8.49 -4.11
N VAL A 43 -1.89 -8.13 -3.18
CA VAL A 43 -1.95 -8.60 -1.78
C VAL A 43 -2.78 -7.69 -0.88
N GLY A 44 -3.41 -6.65 -1.42
CA GLY A 44 -4.29 -5.76 -0.67
C GLY A 44 -3.60 -4.62 0.09
N VAL A 45 -2.33 -4.31 -0.18
CA VAL A 45 -1.72 -3.05 0.32
C VAL A 45 -2.54 -1.86 -0.20
N SER A 46 -2.63 -0.79 0.60
CA SER A 46 -3.33 0.45 0.21
C SER A 46 -2.36 1.56 -0.18
N ASP A 47 -1.30 1.71 0.61
CA ASP A 47 -0.36 2.81 0.54
C ASP A 47 1.04 2.25 0.30
N ILE A 48 1.81 2.90 -0.57
CA ILE A 48 3.22 2.59 -0.81
C ILE A 48 4.05 3.86 -0.71
N HIS A 49 5.30 3.72 -0.29
CA HIS A 49 6.19 4.85 -0.02
C HIS A 49 7.42 4.76 -0.90
N ALA A 50 7.81 5.86 -1.52
CA ALA A 50 9.03 5.96 -2.29
C ALA A 50 9.92 7.08 -1.78
N ILE A 51 11.20 6.80 -1.59
CA ILE A 51 12.16 7.80 -1.18
C ILE A 51 12.62 8.59 -2.40
N THR A 52 12.29 9.88 -2.41
CA THR A 52 12.68 10.83 -3.46
C THR A 52 13.34 12.03 -2.78
N PRO A 53 14.64 12.27 -3.01
CA PRO A 53 15.33 13.42 -2.42
C PRO A 53 14.58 14.72 -2.70
N LYS A 54 14.57 15.66 -1.75
CA LYS A 54 13.78 16.92 -1.85
C LYS A 54 13.97 17.67 -3.17
N LYS A 55 15.17 17.60 -3.74
CA LYS A 55 15.53 18.25 -5.01
C LYS A 55 14.77 17.68 -6.23
N GLU A 56 14.25 16.47 -6.13
CA GLU A 56 13.60 15.74 -7.23
C GLU A 56 12.06 15.60 -7.07
N LEU A 57 11.51 15.98 -5.91
CA LEU A 57 10.07 15.88 -5.61
C LEU A 57 9.19 16.69 -6.58
N GLY A 58 9.72 17.79 -7.14
CA GLY A 58 9.03 18.61 -8.14
C GLY A 58 8.97 18.00 -9.55
N ILE A 59 9.81 17.00 -9.84
CA ILE A 59 10.07 16.50 -11.20
C ILE A 59 9.33 15.17 -11.46
N LYS A 60 9.05 14.36 -10.43
CA LYS A 60 8.54 12.98 -10.57
C LYS A 60 7.04 12.78 -10.33
N LYS A 61 6.17 13.69 -10.81
CA LYS A 61 4.70 13.50 -10.73
C LYS A 61 4.12 12.44 -11.69
N GLY A 62 4.94 11.80 -12.53
CA GLY A 62 4.48 11.00 -13.68
C GLY A 62 4.68 9.48 -13.62
N VAL A 63 5.34 8.93 -12.60
CA VAL A 63 5.77 7.52 -12.64
C VAL A 63 4.84 6.62 -11.84
N ALA A 64 3.68 6.29 -12.43
CA ALA A 64 3.03 5.00 -12.27
C ALA A 64 1.79 4.92 -13.18
N MET A 65 2.02 4.57 -14.44
CA MET A 65 0.94 4.31 -15.39
C MET A 65 0.42 2.88 -15.19
N GLY A 66 -0.79 2.74 -14.66
CA GLY A 66 -1.56 1.49 -14.63
C GLY A 66 -2.19 1.14 -13.28
N SER A 67 -1.37 0.94 -12.24
CA SER A 67 -1.80 0.54 -10.88
C SER A 67 -2.09 1.71 -9.92
N ASN A 68 -1.73 2.94 -10.29
CA ASN A 68 -1.94 4.16 -9.50
C ASN A 68 -3.39 4.48 -9.12
N ARG A 69 -4.35 3.75 -9.67
CA ARG A 69 -5.76 4.01 -9.38
C ARG A 69 -6.21 3.39 -8.06
N TRP A 70 -5.55 2.32 -7.62
CA TRP A 70 -6.01 1.48 -6.51
C TRP A 70 -5.06 1.50 -5.31
N LEU A 71 -3.89 2.09 -5.49
CA LEU A 71 -2.87 2.35 -4.49
C LEU A 71 -2.56 3.83 -4.45
N ASP A 72 -2.22 4.33 -3.26
CA ASP A 72 -1.74 5.68 -3.08
C ASP A 72 -0.21 5.65 -2.87
N MET A 73 0.53 6.34 -3.73
CA MET A 73 1.99 6.43 -3.65
C MET A 73 2.40 7.73 -2.97
N HIS A 74 3.12 7.61 -1.87
CA HIS A 74 3.61 8.73 -1.07
C HIS A 74 5.10 8.93 -1.29
N LEU A 75 5.51 10.16 -1.62
CA LEU A 75 6.92 10.49 -1.81
C LEU A 75 7.48 11.12 -0.53
N HIS A 76 8.60 10.57 -0.06
CA HIS A 76 9.25 11.00 1.18
C HIS A 76 10.69 11.47 0.91
N PRO A 77 11.15 12.54 1.59
CA PRO A 77 12.53 13.02 1.50
C PRO A 77 13.59 11.99 1.89
N THR A 78 13.35 11.24 2.98
CA THR A 78 14.29 10.28 3.56
C THR A 78 13.56 9.08 4.12
N THR A 79 14.24 7.93 4.21
CA THR A 79 13.71 6.72 4.83
C THR A 79 13.43 6.92 6.32
N GLU A 80 14.27 7.71 7.00
CA GLU A 80 14.12 8.01 8.42
C GLU A 80 12.78 8.69 8.75
N GLU A 81 12.37 9.67 7.94
CA GLU A 81 11.12 10.41 8.17
C GLU A 81 9.90 9.49 8.19
N ILE A 82 9.78 8.62 7.17
CA ILE A 82 8.66 7.70 7.08
C ILE A 82 8.77 6.54 8.07
N ALA A 83 9.95 5.95 8.25
CA ALA A 83 10.14 4.83 9.17
C ALA A 83 9.82 5.22 10.62
N LEU A 84 10.26 6.40 11.08
CA LEU A 84 9.93 6.89 12.41
C LEU A 84 8.44 7.23 12.58
N SER A 85 7.78 7.73 11.52
CA SER A 85 6.33 7.96 11.55
C SER A 85 5.57 6.65 11.73
N LEU A 86 5.86 5.64 10.90
CA LEU A 86 5.21 4.33 10.97
C LEU A 86 5.50 3.62 12.29
N LYS A 87 6.71 3.74 12.84
CA LYS A 87 7.01 3.22 14.18
C LYS A 87 6.11 3.82 15.27
N LYS A 88 5.83 5.12 15.22
CA LYS A 88 4.90 5.77 16.17
C LYS A 88 3.47 5.23 16.04
N GLU A 89 3.11 4.77 14.85
CA GLU A 89 1.82 4.12 14.56
C GLU A 89 1.81 2.61 14.90
N GLY A 90 2.91 2.09 15.44
CA GLY A 90 3.02 0.69 15.89
C GLY A 90 3.47 -0.30 14.82
N TYR A 91 3.96 0.19 13.67
CA TYR A 91 4.53 -0.68 12.65
C TYR A 91 5.88 -1.24 13.09
N GLN A 92 6.10 -2.52 12.80
CA GLN A 92 7.45 -3.06 12.72
C GLN A 92 8.06 -2.70 11.37
N ILE A 93 9.32 -2.27 11.38
CA ILE A 93 10.11 -1.94 10.20
C ILE A 93 10.99 -3.14 9.86
N ILE A 94 10.80 -3.72 8.68
CA ILE A 94 11.54 -4.89 8.20
C ILE A 94 12.41 -4.49 7.02
N ALA A 95 13.71 -4.66 7.13
CA ALA A 95 14.65 -4.45 6.04
C ALA A 95 14.87 -5.74 5.24
N ALA A 96 14.61 -5.71 3.92
CA ALA A 96 14.97 -6.79 3.00
C ALA A 96 16.45 -6.67 2.60
N ASP A 97 17.33 -7.20 3.43
CA ASP A 97 18.77 -7.05 3.31
C ASP A 97 19.51 -8.22 3.97
N PHE A 98 20.59 -8.69 3.32
CA PHE A 98 21.39 -9.81 3.84
C PHE A 98 22.53 -9.28 4.71
N ASN A 99 22.35 -9.37 6.03
CA ASN A 99 23.34 -9.02 7.05
C ASN A 99 23.35 -10.04 8.19
N ASP A 100 24.28 -9.90 9.15
CA ASP A 100 24.46 -10.85 10.27
C ASP A 100 23.24 -11.01 11.18
N ARG A 101 22.31 -10.05 11.16
CA ARG A 101 21.07 -10.06 11.93
C ARG A 101 19.88 -10.53 11.10
N ALA A 102 20.07 -10.83 9.82
CA ALA A 102 19.00 -11.21 8.92
C ALA A 102 18.53 -12.64 9.19
N GLN A 103 17.22 -12.82 9.26
CA GLN A 103 16.59 -14.14 9.37
C GLN A 103 15.85 -14.53 8.09
N ASP A 104 15.54 -15.82 7.93
CA ASP A 104 14.68 -16.28 6.84
C ASP A 104 13.35 -15.51 6.89
N TYR A 105 12.95 -14.88 5.78
CA TYR A 105 11.74 -14.06 5.68
C TYR A 105 10.49 -14.76 6.23
N ARG A 106 10.40 -16.09 6.09
CA ARG A 106 9.24 -16.87 6.56
C ARG A 106 9.08 -16.91 8.08
N ARG A 107 10.10 -16.48 8.84
CA ARG A 107 10.08 -16.48 10.31
C ARG A 107 9.46 -15.22 10.91
N VAL A 108 9.23 -14.18 10.11
CA VAL A 108 8.59 -12.97 10.60
C VAL A 108 7.08 -13.16 10.64
N ASP A 109 6.45 -12.61 11.68
CA ASP A 109 5.00 -12.47 11.79
C ASP A 109 4.55 -11.19 11.07
N TYR A 110 4.00 -11.35 9.87
CA TYR A 110 3.48 -10.28 9.02
C TYR A 110 2.00 -9.95 9.29
N THR A 111 1.34 -10.63 10.26
CA THR A 111 -0.04 -10.32 10.67
C THR A 111 -0.13 -9.05 11.53
N ARG A 112 1.01 -8.59 12.03
CA ARG A 112 1.17 -7.30 12.72
C ARG A 112 1.31 -6.15 11.71
N PRO A 113 1.06 -4.89 12.13
CA PRO A 113 1.38 -3.71 11.32
C PRO A 113 2.84 -3.74 10.88
N THR A 114 3.09 -3.74 9.56
CA THR A 114 4.39 -4.06 8.97
C THR A 114 4.73 -3.17 7.78
N ALA A 115 5.92 -2.57 7.83
CA ALA A 115 6.51 -1.83 6.73
C ALA A 115 7.74 -2.57 6.22
N LEU A 116 7.66 -3.06 4.98
CA LEU A 116 8.79 -3.72 4.31
C LEU A 116 9.63 -2.67 3.58
N VAL A 117 10.89 -2.50 3.97
CA VAL A 117 11.84 -1.63 3.28
C VAL A 117 12.63 -2.45 2.27
N VAL A 118 12.61 -2.03 1.02
CA VAL A 118 13.35 -2.63 -0.09
C VAL A 118 14.27 -1.60 -0.71
N GLY A 119 15.50 -2.02 -1.00
CA GLY A 119 16.60 -1.12 -1.35
C GLY A 119 16.99 -1.09 -2.82
N GLN A 120 18.11 -0.42 -3.08
CA GLN A 120 18.71 -0.28 -4.41
C GLN A 120 19.18 -1.64 -4.96
N GLU A 121 19.13 -1.79 -6.28
CA GLU A 121 19.79 -2.94 -6.89
C GLU A 121 21.30 -2.93 -6.57
N LEU A 122 21.86 -4.11 -6.28
CA LEU A 122 23.27 -4.35 -5.88
C LEU A 122 23.64 -3.92 -4.46
N PHE A 123 23.11 -2.79 -3.97
CA PHE A 123 23.54 -2.22 -2.69
C PHE A 123 22.61 -2.54 -1.51
N GLY A 124 21.41 -3.06 -1.77
CA GLY A 124 20.45 -3.32 -0.70
C GLY A 124 19.93 -2.02 -0.09
N VAL A 125 19.59 -2.06 1.20
CA VAL A 125 19.09 -0.88 1.93
C VAL A 125 20.24 -0.10 2.57
N SER A 126 20.02 1.17 2.91
CA SER A 126 21.04 2.01 3.56
C SER A 126 21.34 1.59 5.00
N GLU A 127 22.53 1.96 5.50
CA GLU A 127 22.87 1.83 6.93
C GLU A 127 21.87 2.52 7.85
N THR A 128 21.33 3.66 7.43
CA THR A 128 20.26 4.36 8.14
C THR A 128 19.01 3.48 8.26
N THR A 129 18.61 2.81 7.17
CA THR A 129 17.52 1.83 7.19
C THR A 129 17.83 0.67 8.12
N LEU A 130 19.04 0.10 8.07
CA LEU A 130 19.44 -1.01 8.94
C LEU A 130 19.45 -0.63 10.42
N ALA A 131 19.81 0.62 10.76
CA ALA A 131 19.77 1.12 12.12
C ALA A 131 18.34 1.33 12.65
N LEU A 132 17.41 1.66 11.75
CA LEU A 132 16.00 1.88 12.07
C LEU A 132 15.15 0.61 12.04
N ALA A 133 15.58 -0.41 11.30
CA ALA A 133 14.86 -1.67 11.15
C ALA A 133 14.76 -2.41 12.49
N ASP A 134 13.56 -2.91 12.81
CA ASP A 134 13.36 -3.82 13.94
C ASP A 134 13.89 -5.22 13.62
N GLN A 135 13.82 -5.61 12.35
CA GLN A 135 14.27 -6.91 11.86
C GLN A 135 14.87 -6.76 10.45
N SER A 136 15.85 -7.61 10.14
CA SER A 136 16.32 -7.83 8.78
C SER A 136 15.89 -9.21 8.29
N ILE A 137 15.56 -9.33 7.01
CA ILE A 137 15.17 -10.60 6.41
C ILE A 137 15.98 -10.88 5.14
N TYR A 138 16.16 -12.16 4.86
CA TYR A 138 16.67 -12.63 3.58
C TYR A 138 15.79 -13.75 3.01
N ILE A 139 15.83 -13.89 1.68
CA ILE A 139 15.22 -15.02 0.98
C ILE A 139 16.32 -16.05 0.76
N PRO A 140 16.18 -17.31 1.23
CA PRO A 140 17.21 -18.33 1.04
C PRO A 140 17.51 -18.61 -0.43
N MET A 141 18.76 -18.42 -0.83
CA MET A 141 19.27 -18.77 -2.16
C MET A 141 19.93 -20.16 -2.11
N LYS A 142 19.65 -21.01 -3.10
CA LYS A 142 20.28 -22.34 -3.25
C LYS A 142 21.14 -22.47 -4.51
N GLY A 143 21.18 -21.43 -5.35
CA GLY A 143 21.95 -21.38 -6.59
C GLY A 143 23.18 -20.48 -6.47
N MET A 144 23.78 -20.14 -7.61
CA MET A 144 24.98 -19.30 -7.69
C MET A 144 24.71 -17.80 -7.58
N VAL A 145 23.46 -17.36 -7.74
CA VAL A 145 23.09 -15.94 -7.65
C VAL A 145 23.01 -15.51 -6.19
N GLN A 146 23.45 -14.28 -5.91
CA GLN A 146 23.48 -13.72 -4.57
C GLN A 146 22.14 -13.08 -4.15
N SER A 147 21.33 -12.66 -5.12
CA SER A 147 20.06 -12.00 -4.87
C SER A 147 19.09 -12.17 -6.04
N LEU A 148 17.81 -11.92 -5.75
CA LEU A 148 16.76 -11.81 -6.75
C LEU A 148 16.60 -10.35 -7.21
N ASN A 149 15.92 -10.14 -8.33
CA ASN A 149 15.44 -8.81 -8.70
C ASN A 149 14.56 -8.24 -7.57
N VAL A 150 14.71 -6.94 -7.24
CA VAL A 150 14.00 -6.29 -6.12
C VAL A 150 12.48 -6.46 -6.19
N SER A 151 11.87 -6.38 -7.38
CA SER A 151 10.42 -6.59 -7.53
C SER A 151 10.00 -8.03 -7.27
N VAL A 152 10.84 -9.01 -7.64
CA VAL A 152 10.62 -10.43 -7.38
C VAL A 152 10.77 -10.73 -5.89
N ALA A 153 11.82 -10.20 -5.25
CA ALA A 153 12.02 -10.35 -3.82
C ALA A 153 10.86 -9.74 -3.02
N THR A 154 10.43 -8.53 -3.40
CA THR A 154 9.27 -7.86 -2.80
C THR A 154 8.01 -8.70 -2.92
N ALA A 155 7.73 -9.24 -4.11
CA ALA A 155 6.56 -10.09 -4.34
C ALA A 155 6.59 -11.36 -3.48
N ILE A 156 7.74 -12.04 -3.36
CA ILE A 156 7.89 -13.24 -2.52
C ILE A 156 7.56 -12.94 -1.06
N VAL A 157 8.11 -11.85 -0.50
CA VAL A 157 7.86 -11.46 0.89
C VAL A 157 6.40 -11.04 1.08
N LEU A 158 5.83 -10.29 0.15
CA LEU A 158 4.43 -9.87 0.20
C LEU A 158 3.45 -11.05 0.10
N TYR A 159 3.76 -12.09 -0.68
CA TYR A 159 2.91 -13.29 -0.75
C TYR A 159 3.02 -14.17 0.50
N GLU A 160 4.15 -14.16 1.19
CA GLU A 160 4.23 -14.75 2.54
C GLU A 160 3.38 -13.96 3.54
N ALA A 161 3.46 -12.63 3.51
CA ALA A 161 2.59 -11.79 4.32
C ALA A 161 1.10 -12.04 4.02
N HIS A 162 0.74 -12.13 2.73
CA HIS A 162 -0.60 -12.52 2.29
C HIS A 162 -1.00 -13.88 2.87
N ASN A 163 -0.16 -14.90 2.72
CA ASN A 163 -0.44 -16.25 3.21
C ASN A 163 -0.71 -16.27 4.72
N GLN A 164 0.11 -15.59 5.53
CA GLN A 164 -0.10 -15.48 6.98
C GLN A 164 -1.40 -14.72 7.32
N ARG A 165 -1.67 -13.60 6.62
CA ARG A 165 -2.88 -12.79 6.82
C ARG A 165 -4.15 -13.51 6.39
N GLU A 166 -4.09 -14.29 5.33
CA GLU A 166 -5.18 -15.16 4.86
C GLU A 166 -5.48 -16.26 5.87
N GLN A 167 -4.45 -16.97 6.37
CA GLN A 167 -4.62 -17.97 7.43
C GLN A 167 -5.15 -17.35 8.73
N GLY A 168 -4.81 -16.09 9.01
CA GLY A 168 -5.35 -15.31 10.13
C GLY A 168 -6.75 -14.73 9.90
N GLY A 169 -7.41 -14.98 8.76
CA GLY A 169 -8.74 -14.46 8.42
C GLY A 169 -8.79 -12.94 8.22
N MET A 170 -7.65 -12.27 8.02
CA MET A 170 -7.57 -10.80 7.94
C MET A 170 -8.19 -10.23 6.67
N TYR A 171 -8.35 -11.03 5.61
CA TYR A 171 -9.04 -10.65 4.38
C TYR A 171 -10.57 -10.86 4.42
N GLU A 172 -11.09 -11.47 5.48
CA GLU A 172 -12.53 -11.74 5.66
C GLU A 172 -13.24 -10.58 6.39
N ARG A 173 -12.48 -9.65 6.95
CA ARG A 173 -12.98 -8.49 7.69
C ARG A 173 -12.64 -7.18 6.97
N CYS A 174 -13.59 -6.25 6.95
CA CYS A 174 -13.35 -4.89 6.47
C CYS A 174 -12.43 -4.16 7.47
N PRO A 175 -11.27 -3.63 7.05
CA PRO A 175 -10.33 -2.98 7.96
C PRO A 175 -10.73 -1.53 8.30
N TRP A 176 -11.79 -1.03 7.69
CA TRP A 176 -12.20 0.38 7.74
C TRP A 176 -13.47 0.52 8.60
N ASP A 177 -13.54 1.60 9.39
CA ASP A 177 -14.81 2.06 9.91
C ASP A 177 -15.72 2.57 8.77
N ARG A 178 -17.01 2.72 9.07
CA ARG A 178 -18.03 3.08 8.07
C ARG A 178 -17.78 4.43 7.40
N GLU A 179 -17.28 5.43 8.13
CA GLU A 179 -17.04 6.77 7.59
C GLU A 179 -15.82 6.75 6.66
N THR A 180 -14.72 6.15 7.12
CA THR A 180 -13.50 5.97 6.33
C THR A 180 -13.78 5.16 5.06
N PHE A 181 -14.52 4.05 5.18
CA PHE A 181 -14.90 3.22 4.03
C PHE A 181 -15.66 4.03 2.97
N ARG A 182 -16.69 4.78 3.39
CA ARG A 182 -17.51 5.62 2.49
C ARG A 182 -16.66 6.67 1.78
N LYS A 183 -15.76 7.32 2.53
CA LYS A 183 -14.85 8.32 1.98
C LYS A 183 -13.96 7.73 0.91
N ILE A 184 -13.24 6.65 1.21
CA ILE A 184 -12.32 5.99 0.27
C ILE A 184 -13.08 5.44 -0.93
N LEU A 185 -14.26 4.83 -0.72
CA LEU A 185 -15.10 4.32 -1.78
C LEU A 185 -15.48 5.42 -2.77
N PHE A 186 -15.91 6.60 -2.28
CA PHE A 186 -16.20 7.74 -3.14
C PHE A 186 -14.98 8.19 -3.95
N GLU A 187 -13.81 8.32 -3.29
CA GLU A 187 -12.56 8.72 -3.95
C GLU A 187 -12.13 7.74 -5.05
N LYS A 188 -12.29 6.42 -4.85
CA LYS A 188 -11.94 5.40 -5.85
C LYS A 188 -12.99 5.25 -6.96
N CYS A 189 -14.26 5.54 -6.67
CA CYS A 189 -15.33 5.53 -7.67
C CYS A 189 -15.31 6.78 -8.56
N TYR A 190 -15.11 7.96 -7.97
CA TYR A 190 -15.25 9.27 -8.60
C TYR A 190 -14.04 10.18 -8.30
N PRO A 191 -12.82 9.83 -8.75
CA PRO A 191 -11.60 10.56 -8.36
C PRO A 191 -11.61 12.04 -8.76
N ASP A 192 -12.19 12.39 -9.90
CA ASP A 192 -12.24 13.78 -10.36
C ASP A 192 -13.32 14.61 -9.65
N GLU A 193 -14.46 14.01 -9.29
CA GLU A 193 -15.45 14.69 -8.44
C GLU A 193 -14.91 14.86 -7.03
N ALA A 194 -14.26 13.83 -6.45
CA ALA A 194 -13.65 13.90 -5.13
C ALA A 194 -12.68 15.09 -5.00
N LYS A 195 -11.87 15.38 -6.03
CA LYS A 195 -11.01 16.57 -6.07
C LYS A 195 -11.80 17.88 -5.96
N LYS A 196 -12.96 17.98 -6.64
CA LYS A 196 -13.82 19.18 -6.59
C LYS A 196 -14.41 19.37 -5.19
N TYR A 197 -14.95 18.31 -4.58
CA TYR A 197 -15.47 18.35 -3.21
C TYR A 197 -14.39 18.72 -2.19
N LYS A 198 -13.18 18.11 -2.29
CA LYS A 198 -12.02 18.48 -1.44
C LYS A 198 -11.68 19.97 -1.58
N LYS A 199 -11.70 20.53 -2.79
CA LYS A 199 -11.40 21.95 -3.04
C LYS A 199 -12.46 22.90 -2.45
N ARG A 200 -13.73 22.47 -2.41
CA ARG A 200 -14.83 23.26 -1.82
C ARG A 200 -14.96 23.08 -0.30
N GLY A 201 -14.26 22.10 0.29
CA GLY A 201 -14.41 21.77 1.71
C GLY A 201 -15.76 21.11 2.04
N GLU A 202 -16.42 20.53 1.04
CA GLU A 202 -17.74 19.90 1.18
C GLU A 202 -17.61 18.40 1.50
N PRO A 203 -18.56 17.84 2.29
CA PRO A 203 -18.63 16.40 2.50
C PRO A 203 -19.00 15.68 1.20
N TYR A 204 -18.57 14.41 1.09
CA TYR A 204 -18.93 13.60 -0.07
C TYR A 204 -20.39 13.18 -0.02
N PRO A 205 -21.09 13.19 -1.17
CA PRO A 205 -22.45 12.70 -1.26
C PRO A 205 -22.49 11.18 -1.07
N GLU A 206 -23.65 10.67 -0.68
CA GLU A 206 -23.86 9.22 -0.57
C GLU A 206 -23.91 8.56 -1.96
N LEU A 207 -23.53 7.28 -2.02
CA LEU A 207 -23.66 6.45 -3.20
C LEU A 207 -24.80 5.42 -3.01
N ASP A 208 -25.61 5.24 -4.05
CA ASP A 208 -26.65 4.20 -4.10
C ASP A 208 -26.04 2.79 -4.22
N GLU A 209 -26.88 1.76 -4.22
CA GLU A 209 -26.46 0.35 -4.34
C GLU A 209 -25.78 -0.01 -5.68
N ASN A 210 -25.91 0.86 -6.69
CA ASN A 210 -25.30 0.72 -8.01
C ASN A 210 -24.04 1.58 -8.15
N GLY A 211 -23.70 2.34 -7.11
CA GLY A 211 -22.56 3.24 -7.06
C GLY A 211 -22.79 4.59 -7.73
N HIS A 212 -24.04 5.03 -7.93
CA HIS A 212 -24.37 6.36 -8.42
C HIS A 212 -24.45 7.38 -7.29
N ILE A 213 -24.07 8.62 -7.58
CA ILE A 213 -24.17 9.73 -6.64
C ILE A 213 -25.65 10.03 -6.38
N ILE A 214 -26.04 10.00 -5.11
CA ILE A 214 -27.36 10.44 -4.65
C ILE A 214 -27.30 11.97 -4.56
N ASP A 215 -28.09 12.64 -5.40
CA ASP A 215 -28.17 14.10 -5.42
C ASP A 215 -28.72 14.63 -4.08
N PRO A 216 -27.96 15.43 -3.32
CA PRO A 216 -28.44 16.01 -2.06
C PRO A 216 -29.65 16.94 -2.24
N SER A 217 -29.88 17.47 -3.44
CA SER A 217 -31.01 18.36 -3.76
C SER A 217 -32.31 17.62 -4.07
N LEU A 218 -32.24 16.32 -4.33
CA LEU A 218 -33.39 15.43 -4.51
C LEU A 218 -33.71 14.78 -3.15
N GLY A 219 -34.44 15.52 -2.30
CA GLY A 219 -34.79 15.09 -0.95
C GLY A 219 -35.45 13.70 -0.88
N ASN A 220 -34.96 12.89 0.09
CA ASN A 220 -35.53 11.66 0.62
C ASN A 220 -35.92 10.56 -0.39
N PHE A 221 -35.16 9.47 -0.46
CA PHE A 221 -35.71 8.10 -0.29
C PHE A 221 -34.59 7.12 0.11
N SER A 222 -34.89 6.27 1.10
CA SER A 222 -34.16 5.04 1.48
C SER A 222 -32.93 5.17 2.41
N LYS A 223 -33.21 5.32 3.72
CA LYS A 223 -32.39 4.72 4.79
C LYS A 223 -32.42 3.19 4.67
N ARG A 224 -31.50 2.60 3.91
CA ARG A 224 -31.06 1.19 4.00
C ARG A 224 -29.57 1.21 3.67
N GLY A 225 -28.67 1.24 4.65
CA GLY A 225 -28.32 0.09 5.47
C GLY A 225 -27.12 -0.60 4.83
N TYR A 226 -25.90 -0.11 5.10
CA TYR A 226 -24.69 -0.91 4.88
C TYR A 226 -24.52 -1.81 6.11
N PRO A 227 -24.21 -3.11 5.94
CA PRO A 227 -23.93 -4.03 7.05
C PRO A 227 -22.73 -3.57 7.87
#